data_AF-A0A2N9JAX8-F1
#
_entry.id   AF-A0A2N9JAX8-F1
#
_cell.length_a   1.000
_cell.length_b   1.000
_cell.length_c   1.000
_cell.angle_alpha   90.00
_cell.angle_beta   90.00
_cell.angle_gamma   90.00
#
_symmetry.space_group_name_H-M   'P 1'
#
loop_
_entity.id
_entity.type
_entity.pdbx_description
1 polymer ?
#
loop_
_entity_poly.entity_id
_entity_poly.type
_entity_poly.pdbx_seq_one_letter_code
_entity_poly.pdbx_strand_id
1 'polypeptide(L)'
;MLGHSMGGGAALLAAAADQSIDTVAVLAAAETNPSATTAARSVTVPALFVVGSSDTVVKPNTTRAMYDAKRSPATWVSITGGYHCGFLDSSSFFGLGCDKGSISRSTQVGLSNDMLGDWLDATLKSGATFVRPAGTTGESK
;
A
#
# COMPACT_ATOMS: atom_id res chain seq x y z
N MET A 1 -8.72 -0.57 7.19
CA MET A 1 -8.77 -1.47 6.00
C MET A 1 -7.38 -1.69 5.44
N LEU A 2 -7.05 -2.92 5.05
CA LEU A 2 -5.78 -3.29 4.42
C LEU A 2 -6.03 -4.07 3.14
N GLY A 3 -5.17 -3.93 2.13
CA GLY A 3 -5.28 -4.73 0.92
C GLY A 3 -4.07 -4.66 -0.01
N HIS A 4 -3.82 -5.76 -0.73
CA HIS A 4 -2.79 -5.88 -1.75
C HIS A 4 -3.39 -5.93 -3.16
N SER A 5 -2.71 -5.35 -4.16
CA SER A 5 -3.12 -5.44 -5.57
C SER A 5 -4.57 -5.00 -5.77
N MET A 6 -5.41 -5.81 -6.42
CA MET A 6 -6.86 -5.57 -6.53
C MET A 6 -7.54 -5.39 -5.16
N GLY A 7 -7.09 -6.11 -4.12
CA GLY A 7 -7.55 -5.93 -2.75
C GLY A 7 -7.19 -4.55 -2.17
N GLY A 8 -6.09 -3.95 -2.61
CA GLY A 8 -5.74 -2.57 -2.25
C GLY A 8 -6.71 -1.56 -2.87
N GLY A 9 -7.07 -1.74 -4.14
CA GLY A 9 -8.14 -0.95 -4.78
C GLY A 9 -9.48 -1.11 -4.05
N ALA A 10 -9.86 -2.34 -3.74
CA ALA A 10 -11.07 -2.65 -2.98
C ALA A 10 -11.06 -2.03 -1.56
N ALA A 11 -9.91 -1.97 -0.89
CA ALA A 11 -9.79 -1.31 0.41
C ALA A 11 -10.09 0.20 0.33
N LEU A 12 -9.71 0.87 -0.77
CA LEU A 12 -10.05 2.28 -1.01
C LEU A 12 -11.55 2.47 -1.28
N LEU A 13 -12.15 1.57 -2.07
CA LEU A 13 -13.60 1.55 -2.29
C LEU A 13 -14.36 1.37 -0.97
N ALA A 14 -13.93 0.44 -0.12
CA ALA A 14 -14.54 0.22 1.18
C ALA A 14 -14.41 1.46 2.08
N ALA A 15 -13.21 2.05 2.18
CA ALA A 15 -12.98 3.26 2.98
C ALA A 15 -13.73 4.49 2.46
N ALA A 16 -14.04 4.55 1.16
CA ALA A 16 -14.88 5.61 0.61
C ALA A 16 -16.38 5.40 0.90
N ALA A 17 -16.81 4.15 1.04
CA ALA A 17 -18.22 3.78 1.24
C ALA A 17 -18.63 3.72 2.72
N ASP A 18 -17.69 3.42 3.62
CA ASP A 18 -17.98 3.20 5.04
C ASP A 18 -17.17 4.16 5.93
N GLN A 19 -17.89 5.08 6.57
CA GLN A 19 -17.32 6.09 7.47
C GLN A 19 -16.94 5.54 8.85
N SER A 20 -17.22 4.26 9.16
CA SER A 20 -16.74 3.64 10.40
C SER A 20 -15.31 3.11 10.29
N ILE A 21 -14.67 3.20 9.13
CA ILE A 21 -13.27 2.83 8.93
C ILE A 21 -12.37 3.96 9.40
N ASP A 22 -11.45 3.70 10.33
CA ASP A 22 -10.56 4.72 10.91
C ASP A 22 -9.30 5.03 10.06
N THR A 23 -8.85 4.09 9.24
CA THR A 23 -7.60 4.20 8.47
C THR A 23 -7.56 3.20 7.33
N VAL A 24 -6.78 3.49 6.29
CA VAL A 24 -6.52 2.58 5.18
C VAL A 24 -5.03 2.47 4.88
N ALA A 25 -4.54 1.25 4.61
CA ALA A 25 -3.23 1.07 4.01
C ALA A 25 -3.29 0.07 2.86
N VAL A 26 -2.62 0.38 1.75
CA VAL A 26 -2.66 -0.42 0.53
C VAL A 26 -1.25 -0.75 0.06
N LEU A 27 -1.06 -2.00 -0.37
CA LEU A 27 0.19 -2.52 -0.89
C LEU A 27 0.05 -2.79 -2.39
N ALA A 28 0.80 -2.07 -3.22
CA ALA A 28 0.73 -2.14 -4.68
C ALA A 28 -0.72 -2.10 -5.22
N ALA A 29 -1.53 -1.14 -4.77
CA ALA A 29 -2.95 -1.08 -5.11
C ALA A 29 -3.19 -0.97 -6.61
N ALA A 30 -3.98 -1.90 -7.15
CA ALA A 30 -4.41 -1.92 -8.54
C ALA A 30 -5.66 -1.08 -8.75
N GLU A 31 -5.78 -0.49 -9.93
CA GLU A 31 -7.04 0.09 -10.38
C GLU A 31 -8.12 -1.01 -10.50
N THR A 32 -9.36 -0.66 -10.22
CA THR A 32 -10.50 -1.57 -10.12
C THR A 32 -11.70 -1.04 -10.91
N ASN A 33 -12.78 -1.83 -10.95
CA ASN A 33 -14.08 -1.39 -11.48
C ASN A 33 -15.16 -1.74 -10.46
N PRO A 34 -15.75 -0.77 -9.72
CA PRO A 34 -15.62 0.70 -9.89
C PRO A 34 -14.22 1.26 -9.57
N SER A 35 -13.90 2.48 -10.04
CA SER A 35 -12.53 3.02 -9.97
C SER A 35 -12.05 3.32 -8.54
N ALA A 36 -10.94 2.71 -8.15
CA ALA A 36 -10.18 2.97 -6.93
C ALA A 36 -9.55 4.38 -6.92
N THR A 37 -9.05 4.87 -8.06
CA THR A 37 -8.55 6.26 -8.14
C THR A 37 -9.66 7.28 -7.89
N THR A 38 -10.87 7.00 -8.39
CA THR A 38 -12.04 7.84 -8.10
C THR A 38 -12.46 7.73 -6.64
N ALA A 39 -12.52 6.51 -6.09
CA ALA A 39 -12.85 6.27 -4.69
C ALA A 39 -11.88 6.97 -3.73
N ALA A 40 -10.57 6.98 -4.04
CA ALA A 40 -9.53 7.62 -3.24
C ALA A 40 -9.81 9.11 -2.95
N ARG A 41 -10.52 9.82 -3.85
CA ARG A 41 -10.92 11.23 -3.64
C ARG A 41 -11.90 11.42 -2.49
N SER A 42 -12.69 10.39 -2.19
CA SER A 42 -13.75 10.41 -1.17
C SER A 42 -13.31 9.80 0.16
N VAL A 43 -12.11 9.18 0.23
CA VAL A 43 -11.58 8.66 1.49
C VAL A 43 -11.16 9.84 2.37
N THR A 44 -11.78 9.95 3.54
CA THR A 44 -11.58 11.05 4.51
C THR A 44 -10.55 10.73 5.58
N VAL A 45 -10.28 9.44 5.82
CA VAL A 45 -9.32 8.97 6.82
C VAL A 45 -7.85 9.00 6.37
N PRO A 46 -6.89 8.89 7.30
CA PRO A 46 -5.49 8.66 6.96
C PRO A 46 -5.31 7.46 6.04
N ALA A 47 -4.46 7.63 5.03
CA ALA A 47 -4.19 6.61 4.03
C ALA A 47 -2.69 6.41 3.79
N LEU A 48 -2.23 5.16 3.87
CA LEU A 48 -0.87 4.76 3.51
C LEU A 48 -0.87 4.01 2.16
N PHE A 49 -0.06 4.48 1.23
CA PHE A 49 0.11 3.91 -0.11
C PHE A 49 1.53 3.37 -0.24
N VAL A 50 1.66 2.06 -0.35
CA VAL A 50 2.94 1.37 -0.44
C VAL A 50 3.11 0.76 -1.82
N VAL A 51 4.29 0.87 -2.41
CA VAL A 51 4.65 0.18 -3.65
C VAL A 51 6.02 -0.48 -3.56
N GLY A 52 6.27 -1.46 -4.42
CA GLY A 52 7.63 -1.91 -4.73
C GLY A 52 8.16 -1.14 -5.93
N SER A 53 9.37 -0.58 -5.85
CA SER A 53 9.92 0.25 -6.94
C SER A 53 10.19 -0.52 -8.24
N SER A 54 10.24 -1.85 -8.16
CA SER A 54 10.44 -2.79 -9.27
C SER A 54 9.18 -3.60 -9.59
N ASP A 55 8.01 -3.19 -9.09
CA ASP A 55 6.74 -3.84 -9.41
C ASP A 55 6.42 -3.72 -10.90
N THR A 56 6.22 -4.87 -11.55
CA THR A 56 5.90 -4.94 -12.99
C THR A 56 4.47 -5.41 -13.27
N VAL A 57 3.72 -5.82 -12.24
CA VAL A 57 2.33 -6.27 -12.35
C VAL A 57 1.39 -5.10 -12.14
N VAL A 58 1.52 -4.41 -11.00
CA VAL A 58 0.86 -3.14 -10.72
C VAL A 58 1.94 -2.08 -10.64
N LYS A 59 2.30 -1.54 -11.82
CA LYS A 59 3.35 -0.53 -11.93
C LYS A 59 3.11 0.60 -10.91
N PRO A 60 4.15 1.12 -10.23
CA PRO A 60 4.00 2.12 -9.17
C PRO A 60 3.15 3.34 -9.53
N ASN A 61 3.18 3.76 -10.81
CA ASN A 61 2.36 4.87 -11.31
C ASN A 61 0.84 4.64 -11.14
N THR A 62 0.38 3.39 -11.08
CA THR A 62 -1.02 3.02 -10.86
C THR A 62 -1.46 3.38 -9.44
N THR A 63 -0.73 2.91 -8.43
CA THR A 63 -0.99 3.28 -7.03
C THR A 63 -0.72 4.78 -6.80
N ARG A 64 0.26 5.36 -7.50
CA ARG A 64 0.57 6.79 -7.43
C ARG A 64 -0.62 7.67 -7.81
N ALA A 65 -1.36 7.30 -8.85
CA ALA A 65 -2.57 8.02 -9.25
C ALA A 65 -3.62 8.09 -8.11
N MET A 66 -3.73 7.03 -7.31
CA MET A 66 -4.64 6.97 -6.16
C MET A 66 -4.15 7.85 -5.01
N TYR A 67 -2.83 7.81 -4.72
CA TYR A 67 -2.21 8.71 -3.75
C TYR A 67 -2.41 10.19 -4.14
N ASP A 68 -2.17 10.54 -5.40
CA ASP A 68 -2.31 11.90 -5.91
C ASP A 68 -3.78 12.37 -5.83
N ALA A 69 -4.74 11.49 -6.13
CA ALA A 69 -6.18 11.76 -6.03
C ALA A 69 -6.69 11.92 -4.59
N LYS A 70 -6.10 11.19 -3.63
CA LYS A 70 -6.44 11.28 -2.20
C LYS A 70 -6.03 12.63 -1.63
N ARG A 71 -6.91 13.27 -0.87
CA ARG A 71 -6.59 14.49 -0.09
C ARG A 71 -5.83 14.13 1.19
N SER A 72 -5.11 15.10 1.75
CA SER A 72 -4.49 14.99 3.08
C SER A 72 -5.49 14.46 4.14
N PRO A 73 -5.08 13.64 5.12
CA PRO A 73 -3.73 13.09 5.28
C PRO A 73 -3.48 11.85 4.41
N ALA A 74 -2.36 11.85 3.69
CA ALA A 74 -1.92 10.72 2.87
C ALA A 74 -0.40 10.55 2.91
N THR A 75 0.06 9.30 3.04
CA THR A 75 1.48 8.94 3.04
C THR A 75 1.78 7.98 1.90
N TRP A 76 2.81 8.30 1.13
CA TRP A 76 3.37 7.46 0.08
C TRP A 76 4.69 6.84 0.53
N VAL A 77 4.86 5.55 0.29
CA VAL A 77 6.10 4.82 0.54
C VAL A 77 6.43 3.91 -0.64
N SER A 78 7.68 3.95 -1.11
CA SER A 78 8.22 3.04 -2.10
C SER A 78 9.35 2.22 -1.50
N ILE A 79 9.19 0.90 -1.49
CA ILE A 79 10.22 -0.06 -1.09
C ILE A 79 11.22 -0.20 -2.23
N THR A 80 12.46 0.26 -2.02
CA THR A 80 13.52 0.21 -3.04
C THR A 80 13.85 -1.23 -3.38
N GLY A 81 13.75 -1.58 -4.67
CA GLY A 81 13.99 -2.93 -5.14
C GLY A 81 12.84 -3.92 -4.87
N GLY A 82 11.77 -3.48 -4.22
CA GLY A 82 10.57 -4.30 -3.99
C GLY A 82 9.76 -4.54 -5.26
N TYR A 83 8.97 -5.60 -5.29
CA TYR A 83 8.23 -6.08 -6.47
C TYR A 83 6.84 -6.60 -6.07
N HIS A 84 5.94 -6.86 -7.02
CA HIS A 84 4.52 -7.11 -6.76
C HIS A 84 4.27 -8.29 -5.83
N CYS A 85 4.83 -9.45 -6.16
CA CYS A 85 4.65 -10.63 -5.34
C CYS A 85 5.57 -10.67 -4.12
N GLY A 86 6.45 -9.68 -3.97
CA GLY A 86 7.26 -9.55 -2.76
C GLY A 86 6.41 -9.19 -1.54
N PHE A 87 5.16 -8.75 -1.75
CA PHE A 87 4.16 -8.55 -0.70
C PHE A 87 3.43 -9.82 -0.25
N LEU A 88 3.61 -10.94 -0.97
CA LEU A 88 2.97 -12.22 -0.63
C LEU A 88 3.89 -13.04 0.27
N ASP A 89 3.31 -13.75 1.24
CA ASP A 89 4.02 -14.67 2.16
C ASP A 89 4.41 -16.00 1.50
N SER A 90 3.80 -16.31 0.37
CA SER A 90 3.96 -17.55 -0.37
C SER A 90 4.24 -17.27 -1.85
N SER A 91 4.97 -18.20 -2.49
CA SER A 91 5.07 -18.22 -3.95
C SER A 91 3.76 -18.74 -4.53
N SER A 92 2.80 -17.83 -4.72
CA SER A 92 1.63 -18.12 -5.56
C SER A 92 2.09 -18.79 -6.87
N PHE A 93 1.42 -19.87 -7.28
CA PHE A 93 1.78 -20.67 -8.47
C PHE A 93 3.21 -21.24 -8.48
N PHE A 94 3.79 -21.63 -7.34
CA PHE A 94 5.17 -22.11 -7.24
C PHE A 94 6.22 -21.10 -7.79
N GLY A 95 5.87 -19.81 -7.85
CA GLY A 95 6.74 -18.76 -8.38
C GLY A 95 6.74 -18.66 -9.91
N LEU A 96 5.91 -19.43 -10.61
CA LEU A 96 5.74 -19.35 -12.06
C LEU A 96 4.81 -18.17 -12.40
N GLY A 97 5.30 -17.23 -13.22
CA GLY A 97 4.50 -16.09 -13.69
C GLY A 97 4.45 -14.88 -12.75
N CYS A 98 5.29 -14.88 -11.72
CA CYS A 98 5.39 -13.80 -10.74
C CYS A 98 6.62 -12.93 -11.00
N ASP A 99 6.51 -11.62 -10.74
CA ASP A 99 7.60 -10.68 -10.94
C ASP A 99 8.71 -10.81 -9.90
N LYS A 100 9.81 -10.09 -10.11
CA LYS A 100 11.00 -10.10 -9.24
C LYS A 100 11.57 -8.70 -9.13
N GLY A 101 12.18 -8.44 -7.97
CA GLY A 101 12.95 -7.23 -7.71
C GLY A 101 14.36 -7.56 -7.24
N SER A 102 15.08 -6.56 -6.74
CA SER A 102 16.47 -6.72 -6.27
C SER A 102 16.58 -7.15 -4.80
N ILE A 103 15.48 -7.11 -4.04
CA ILE A 103 15.43 -7.61 -2.65
C ILE A 103 14.75 -8.98 -2.57
N SER A 104 15.01 -9.73 -1.50
CA SER A 104 14.34 -11.00 -1.26
C SER A 104 12.87 -10.80 -0.85
N ARG A 105 12.02 -11.81 -1.07
CA ARG A 105 10.63 -11.80 -0.60
C ARG A 105 10.55 -11.63 0.91
N SER A 106 11.35 -12.37 1.67
CA SER A 106 11.34 -12.29 3.14
C SER A 106 11.74 -10.90 3.63
N THR A 107 12.70 -10.24 2.96
CA THR A 107 13.03 -8.84 3.23
C THR A 107 11.84 -7.92 2.98
N GLN A 108 11.16 -8.06 1.84
CA GLN A 108 10.02 -7.20 1.52
C GLN A 108 8.82 -7.45 2.44
N VAL A 109 8.52 -8.70 2.79
CA VAL A 109 7.47 -9.05 3.76
C VAL A 109 7.80 -8.47 5.14
N GLY A 110 9.05 -8.58 5.60
CA GLY A 110 9.50 -7.95 6.85
C GLY A 110 9.26 -6.43 6.84
N LEU A 111 9.74 -5.73 5.81
CA LEU A 111 9.53 -4.29 5.66
C LEU A 111 8.03 -3.92 5.58
N SER A 112 7.22 -4.74 4.94
CA SER A 112 5.78 -4.53 4.83
C SER A 112 5.09 -4.70 6.18
N ASN A 113 5.45 -5.71 6.95
CA ASN A 113 4.89 -5.97 8.27
C ASN A 113 5.27 -4.89 9.27
N ASP A 114 6.55 -4.50 9.32
CA ASP A 114 7.03 -3.41 10.19
C ASP A 114 6.28 -2.11 9.89
N MET A 115 6.19 -1.76 8.61
CA MET A 115 5.51 -0.55 8.16
C MET A 115 4.00 -0.58 8.45
N LEU A 116 3.33 -1.71 8.23
CA LEU A 116 1.90 -1.84 8.55
C LEU A 116 1.66 -1.81 10.06
N GLY A 117 2.52 -2.43 10.86
CA GLY A 117 2.48 -2.37 12.32
C GLY A 117 2.61 -0.93 12.83
N ASP A 118 3.66 -0.23 12.41
CA ASP A 118 3.90 1.17 12.78
C ASP A 118 2.76 2.09 12.32
N TRP A 119 2.18 1.83 11.14
CA TRP A 119 1.04 2.60 10.63
C TRP A 119 -0.23 2.41 11.46
N LEU A 120 -0.57 1.15 11.77
CA LEU A 120 -1.72 0.84 12.60
C LEU A 120 -1.54 1.42 14.00
N ASP A 121 -0.35 1.33 14.58
CA ASP A 121 -0.07 1.95 15.87
C ASP A 121 -0.24 3.46 15.81
N ALA A 122 0.31 4.14 14.80
CA ALA A 122 0.19 5.59 14.65
C ALA A 122 -1.23 6.10 14.37
N THR A 123 -2.11 5.26 13.82
CA THR A 123 -3.47 5.67 13.43
C THR A 123 -4.56 5.18 14.39
N LEU A 124 -4.30 4.11 15.14
CA LEU A 124 -5.29 3.50 16.04
C LEU A 124 -4.91 3.61 17.52
N LYS A 125 -3.65 3.95 17.85
CA LYS A 125 -3.20 4.18 19.24
C LYS A 125 -2.82 5.65 19.44
N SER A 126 -3.10 6.18 20.63
CA SER A 126 -2.72 7.54 20.99
C SER A 126 -1.20 7.69 21.16
N GLY A 127 -0.61 8.71 20.52
CA GLY A 127 0.78 9.13 20.76
C GLY A 127 1.86 8.38 19.97
N ALA A 128 1.50 7.36 19.20
CA ALA A 128 2.43 6.72 18.27
C ALA A 128 2.61 7.56 17.00
N THR A 129 3.81 7.51 16.41
CA THR A 129 4.11 8.19 15.14
C THR A 129 4.60 7.15 14.14
N PHE A 130 4.11 7.27 12.90
CA PHE A 130 4.54 6.38 11.83
C PHE A 130 6.01 6.63 11.49
N VAL A 131 6.83 5.57 11.56
CA VAL A 131 8.24 5.61 11.19
C VAL A 131 8.42 4.84 9.88
N ARG A 132 9.08 5.46 8.90
CA ARG A 132 9.40 4.78 7.65
C ARG A 132 10.63 3.89 7.85
N PRO A 133 10.57 2.59 7.49
CA PRO A 133 11.72 1.72 7.61
C PRO A 133 12.83 2.09 6.63
N ALA A 134 14.08 1.78 6.99
CA ALA A 134 15.23 1.92 6.10
C ALA A 134 15.04 1.11 4.81
N GLY A 135 15.63 1.57 3.70
CA GLY A 135 15.43 0.94 2.38
C GLY A 135 14.14 1.35 1.68
N THR A 136 13.42 2.35 2.22
CA THR A 136 12.25 2.96 1.59
C THR A 136 12.49 4.44 1.26
N THR A 137 11.73 4.95 0.31
CA THR A 137 11.59 6.40 0.05
C THR A 137 10.12 6.78 0.23
N GLY A 138 9.82 8.04 0.56
CA GLY A 138 8.43 8.41 0.78
C GLY A 138 8.20 9.89 1.02
N GLU A 139 6.93 10.27 0.93
CA GLU A 139 6.43 11.62 1.14
C GLU A 139 5.05 11.57 1.81
N SER A 140 4.65 12.67 2.42
CA SER A 140 3.35 12.82 3.06
C SER A 140 2.76 14.18 2.71
N LYS A 141 1.44 14.23 2.61
CA LYS A 141 0.67 15.46 2.42
C LYS A 141 -0.53 15.48 3.35
#